data_AF-A0A383DI53-F1
#
_entry.id   AF-A0A383DI53-F1
#
_cell.length_a   1.000
_cell.length_b   1.000
_cell.length_c   1.000
_cell.angle_alpha   90.00
_cell.angle_beta   90.00
_cell.angle_gamma   90.00
#
_symmetry.space_group_name_H-M   'P 1'
#
loop_
_entity.id
_entity.type
_entity.pdbx_description
1 polymer ?
#
loop_
_entity_poly.entity_id
_entity_poly.type
_entity_poly.pdbx_seq_one_letter_code
_entity_poly.pdbx_strand_id
1 'polypeptide(L)'
;MLRNITFFIALLWGIVSATQIIEVSGSDTEFKLQQISPSVLNITMTTGDIVTFTEMTDDGEYTRLSLPGFHLSRDVGEPELPEIHSLIEIPQEALPRIEIIESS
;
A
#
# COMPACT_ATOMS: atom_id res chain seq x y z
N MET A 1 26.02 -22.15 26.60
CA MET A 1 24.84 -21.29 26.31
C MET A 1 25.16 -20.17 25.32
N LEU A 2 26.30 -19.48 25.43
CA LEU A 2 26.65 -18.36 24.53
C LEU A 2 26.70 -18.73 23.03
N ARG A 3 27.24 -19.90 22.66
CA ARG A 3 27.32 -20.37 21.27
C ARG A 3 25.96 -20.55 20.60
N ASN A 4 24.95 -21.03 21.34
CA ASN A 4 23.61 -21.23 20.79
C ASN A 4 22.92 -19.88 20.57
N ILE A 5 23.15 -18.90 21.45
CA ILE A 5 22.61 -17.54 21.33
C ILE A 5 23.16 -16.83 20.08
N THR A 6 24.43 -17.02 19.73
CA THR A 6 25.03 -16.43 18.53
C THR A 6 24.33 -16.88 17.24
N PHE A 7 23.92 -18.16 17.15
CA PHE A 7 23.15 -18.65 16.01
C PHE A 7 21.78 -17.99 15.89
N PHE A 8 21.06 -17.83 17.01
CA PHE A 8 19.76 -17.17 17.01
C PHE A 8 19.86 -15.69 16.62
N ILE A 9 20.90 -14.98 17.07
CA ILE A 9 21.13 -13.57 16.71
C ILE A 9 21.42 -13.44 15.21
N ALA A 10 22.28 -14.28 14.64
CA ALA A 10 22.57 -14.25 13.21
C ALA A 10 21.33 -14.57 12.36
N LEU A 11 20.51 -15.53 12.81
CA LEU A 11 19.24 -15.88 12.14
C LEU A 11 18.23 -14.73 12.19
N LEU A 12 18.09 -14.07 13.33
CA LEU A 12 17.22 -12.89 13.49
C LEU A 12 17.68 -11.72 12.61
N TRP A 13 19.00 -11.50 12.48
CA TRP A 13 19.54 -10.42 11.65
C TRP A 13 19.30 -10.62 10.14
N GLY A 14 19.34 -11.88 9.68
CA GLY A 14 19.08 -12.20 8.27
C GLY A 14 17.64 -11.90 7.83
N ILE A 15 16.67 -12.03 8.75
CA ILE A 15 15.25 -11.72 8.47
C ILE A 15 15.06 -10.21 8.25
N VAL A 16 15.76 -9.37 9.01
CA VAL A 16 15.66 -7.90 8.90
C VAL A 16 16.21 -7.39 7.56
N SER A 17 17.22 -8.06 6.99
CA SER A 17 17.84 -7.65 5.72
C SER A 17 17.06 -8.07 4.47
N ALA A 18 16.00 -8.88 4.60
CA ALA A 18 15.24 -9.40 3.46
C ALA A 18 14.10 -8.45 3.03
N THR A 19 13.59 -7.62 3.94
CA THR A 19 12.49 -6.70 3.63
C THR A 19 13.05 -5.45 2.95
N GLN A 20 12.71 -5.24 1.69
CA GLN A 20 13.06 -4.04 0.95
C GLN A 20 11.89 -3.05 1.04
N ILE A 21 12.12 -1.93 1.74
CA ILE A 21 11.14 -0.85 1.91
C ILE A 21 11.60 0.32 1.05
N ILE A 22 10.70 0.85 0.23
CA ILE A 22 10.87 2.14 -0.44
C ILE A 22 10.32 3.19 0.51
N GLU A 23 11.22 3.98 1.08
CA GLU A 23 10.87 5.11 1.95
C GLU A 23 10.30 6.24 1.10
N VAL A 24 9.01 6.55 1.31
CA VAL A 24 8.29 7.61 0.59
C VAL A 24 8.02 8.77 1.54
N SER A 25 7.42 8.47 2.70
CA SER A 25 7.09 9.46 3.73
C SER A 25 7.69 9.12 5.10
N GLY A 26 8.25 7.92 5.27
CA GLY A 26 8.69 7.39 6.57
C GLY A 26 7.53 7.05 7.51
N SER A 27 6.32 6.89 6.96
CA SER A 27 5.09 6.62 7.71
C SER A 27 4.18 5.62 7.00
N ASP A 28 3.16 5.13 7.70
CA ASP A 28 2.07 4.36 7.08
C ASP A 28 1.25 5.24 6.13
N THR A 29 0.59 4.59 5.16
CA THR A 29 -0.32 5.28 4.25
C THR A 29 -1.56 5.76 5.00
N GLU A 30 -1.93 7.01 4.75
CA GLU A 30 -3.10 7.63 5.35
C GLU A 30 -4.17 7.89 4.29
N PHE A 31 -5.37 7.35 4.54
CA PHE A 31 -6.56 7.61 3.73
C PHE A 31 -7.63 8.25 4.60
N LYS A 32 -7.99 9.49 4.27
CA LYS A 32 -8.97 10.30 5.00
C LYS A 32 -10.15 10.65 4.10
N LEU A 33 -11.34 10.46 4.64
CA LEU A 33 -12.60 10.83 4.02
C LEU A 33 -13.33 11.77 4.97
N GLN A 34 -13.63 12.97 4.50
CA GLN A 34 -14.26 14.04 5.29
C GLN A 34 -15.46 14.59 4.56
N GLN A 35 -16.64 14.49 5.19
CA GLN A 35 -17.85 15.07 4.65
C GLN A 35 -17.90 16.57 4.98
N ILE A 36 -17.71 17.41 3.96
CA ILE A 36 -17.73 18.87 4.11
C ILE A 36 -19.17 19.39 4.07
N SER A 37 -20.03 18.73 3.29
CA SER A 37 -21.47 19.01 3.21
C SER A 37 -22.24 17.76 2.77
N PRO A 38 -23.59 17.77 2.76
CA PRO A 38 -24.38 16.63 2.29
C PRO A 38 -24.07 16.17 0.85
N SER A 39 -23.49 17.03 0.01
CA SER A 39 -23.18 16.74 -1.39
C SER A 39 -21.69 16.82 -1.72
N VAL A 40 -20.82 17.09 -0.73
CA VAL A 40 -19.37 17.26 -0.94
C VAL A 40 -18.59 16.43 0.04
N LEU A 41 -17.74 15.56 -0.53
CA LEU A 41 -16.83 14.70 0.18
C LEU A 41 -15.39 15.05 -0.21
N ASN A 42 -14.59 15.48 0.75
CA ASN A 42 -13.16 15.64 0.55
C ASN A 42 -12.46 14.33 0.87
N ILE A 43 -11.65 13.88 -0.08
CA ILE A 43 -10.83 12.69 0.06
C ILE A 43 -9.37 13.16 0.01
N THR A 44 -8.59 12.74 1.01
CA THR A 44 -7.16 13.00 1.06
C THR A 44 -6.44 11.67 1.22
N MET A 45 -5.46 11.43 0.36
CA MET A 45 -4.62 10.24 0.38
C MET A 45 -3.17 10.68 0.46
N THR A 46 -2.47 10.19 1.47
CA THR A 46 -1.02 10.37 1.62
C THR A 46 -0.38 8.99 1.57
N THR A 47 0.36 8.72 0.50
CA THR A 47 1.08 7.45 0.36
C THR A 47 2.20 7.37 1.38
N GLY A 48 2.19 6.28 2.14
CA GLY A 48 3.24 5.90 3.06
C GLY A 48 4.36 5.12 2.38
N ASP A 49 5.17 4.47 3.20
CA ASP A 49 6.24 3.61 2.70
C ASP A 49 5.70 2.39 1.96
N ILE A 50 6.37 2.03 0.87
CA ILE A 50 5.98 0.90 0.02
C ILE A 50 6.87 -0.28 0.35
N VAL A 51 6.24 -1.41 0.69
CA VAL A 51 6.96 -2.66 0.91
C VAL A 51 7.09 -3.38 -0.43
N THR A 52 8.30 -3.84 -0.73
CA THR A 52 8.57 -4.57 -1.96
C THR A 52 8.93 -6.02 -1.67
N PHE A 53 8.45 -6.89 -2.55
CA PHE A 53 8.72 -8.32 -2.50
C PHE A 53 9.30 -8.75 -3.84
N THR A 54 10.34 -9.57 -3.78
CA THR A 54 10.81 -10.30 -4.95
C THR A 54 9.97 -11.57 -5.10
N GLU A 55 9.30 -11.68 -6.24
CA GLU A 55 8.47 -12.84 -6.60
C GLU A 55 9.10 -13.56 -7.79
N MET A 56 9.31 -14.87 -7.65
CA MET A 56 9.80 -15.72 -8.73
C MET A 56 8.63 -16.32 -9.48
N THR A 57 8.57 -16.06 -10.78
CA THR A 57 7.57 -16.61 -11.70
C THR A 57 8.24 -17.48 -12.76
N ASP A 58 7.45 -18.18 -13.57
CA ASP A 58 7.96 -18.99 -14.68
C ASP A 58 8.72 -18.14 -15.72
N ASP A 59 8.36 -16.86 -15.86
CA ASP A 59 8.96 -15.91 -16.80
C ASP A 59 10.14 -15.12 -16.20
N GLY A 60 10.43 -15.31 -14.91
CA GLY A 60 11.58 -14.69 -14.23
C GLY A 60 11.24 -14.03 -12.90
N GLU A 61 12.16 -13.17 -12.47
CA GLU A 61 12.09 -12.43 -11.21
C GLU A 61 11.35 -11.11 -11.40
N TYR A 62 10.31 -10.88 -10.60
CA TYR A 62 9.51 -9.66 -10.60
C TYR A 62 9.52 -9.00 -9.22
N THR A 63 9.34 -7.68 -9.21
CA THR A 63 9.12 -6.92 -7.97
C THR A 63 7.65 -6.63 -7.81
N ARG A 64 7.09 -7.08 -6.69
CA ARG A 64 5.73 -6.79 -6.28
C ARG A 64 5.72 -5.64 -5.29
N LEU A 65 4.91 -4.63 -5.58
CA LEU A 65 4.72 -3.47 -4.71
C LEU A 65 3.52 -3.71 -3.80
N SER A 66 3.65 -3.37 -2.51
CA SER A 66 2.58 -3.51 -1.54
C SER A 66 2.49 -2.28 -0.66
N LEU A 67 1.29 -1.71 -0.57
CA LEU A 67 0.93 -0.77 0.48
C LEU A 67 0.38 -1.54 1.68
N PRO A 68 0.99 -1.47 2.87
CA PRO A 68 0.49 -2.16 4.05
C PRO A 68 -0.96 -1.80 4.38
N GLY A 69 -1.82 -2.82 4.54
CA GLY A 69 -3.24 -2.64 4.88
C GLY A 69 -4.18 -2.37 3.70
N PHE A 70 -3.66 -2.33 2.47
CA PHE A 70 -4.44 -2.07 1.27
C PHE A 70 -4.45 -3.26 0.31
N HIS A 71 -5.26 -3.15 -0.75
CA HIS A 71 -5.46 -4.22 -1.72
C HIS A 71 -4.52 -4.08 -2.91
N LEU A 72 -4.51 -5.09 -3.78
CA LEU A 72 -3.81 -5.05 -5.06
C LEU A 72 -4.82 -5.24 -6.19
N SER A 73 -4.52 -4.64 -7.34
CA SER A 73 -5.16 -4.93 -8.61
C SER A 73 -5.01 -6.42 -8.95
N ARG A 74 -5.98 -6.97 -9.68
CA ARG A 74 -6.02 -8.39 -10.06
C ARG A 74 -6.48 -8.61 -11.50
N ASP A 75 -6.16 -7.65 -12.37
CA ASP A 75 -6.45 -7.78 -13.78
C ASP A 75 -5.46 -8.76 -14.41
N VAL A 76 -6.00 -9.85 -14.95
CA VAL A 76 -5.18 -10.96 -15.47
C VAL A 76 -4.32 -10.48 -16.64
N GLY A 77 -3.02 -10.68 -16.53
CA GLY A 77 -2.03 -10.26 -17.53
C GLY A 77 -1.50 -8.84 -17.32
N GLU A 78 -2.08 -8.07 -16.41
CA GLU A 78 -1.58 -6.76 -16.01
C GLU A 78 -0.73 -6.85 -14.73
N PRO A 79 0.17 -5.88 -14.48
CA PRO A 79 0.93 -5.82 -13.24
C PRO A 79 0.04 -5.65 -12.01
N GLU A 80 0.38 -6.35 -10.92
CA GLU A 80 -0.25 -6.13 -9.62
C GLU A 80 0.21 -4.78 -9.04
N LEU A 81 -0.72 -3.85 -8.88
CA LEU A 81 -0.50 -2.51 -8.33
C LEU A 81 -1.29 -2.32 -7.03
N PRO A 82 -0.76 -1.59 -6.04
CA PRO A 82 -1.51 -1.29 -4.83
C PRO A 82 -2.69 -0.35 -5.09
N GLU A 83 -3.83 -0.69 -4.49
CA GLU A 83 -5.10 0.03 -4.64
C GLU A 83 -5.77 0.29 -3.30
N ILE A 84 -6.40 1.47 -3.19
CA ILE A 84 -7.20 1.88 -2.05
C ILE A 84 -8.67 1.93 -2.46
N HIS A 85 -9.51 1.13 -1.79
CA HIS A 85 -10.95 1.12 -2.02
C HIS A 85 -11.69 1.64 -0.80
N SER A 86 -12.70 2.48 -1.02
CA SER A 86 -13.61 2.94 0.02
C SER A 86 -15.01 3.04 -0.54
N LEU A 87 -15.99 2.57 0.22
CA LEU A 87 -17.41 2.68 -0.12
C LEU A 87 -17.94 4.01 0.40
N ILE A 88 -18.66 4.73 -0.46
CA ILE A 88 -19.30 6.00 -0.13
C ILE A 88 -20.79 5.91 -0.43
N GLU A 89 -21.59 6.60 0.37
CA GLU A 89 -23.02 6.75 0.11
C GLU A 89 -23.24 7.91 -0.88
N ILE A 90 -24.05 7.67 -1.90
CA ILE A 90 -24.42 8.68 -2.90
C ILE A 90 -25.93 8.95 -2.74
N PRO A 91 -26.35 10.21 -2.56
CA PRO A 91 -27.76 10.55 -2.47
C PRO A 91 -28.54 10.10 -3.71
N GLN A 92 -29.83 9.82 -3.54
CA GLN A 92 -30.68 9.44 -4.67
C GLN A 92 -30.74 10.53 -5.73
N GLU A 93 -30.73 10.11 -7.00
CA GLU A 93 -30.74 10.98 -8.18
C GLU A 93 -29.53 11.94 -8.30
N ALA A 94 -28.54 11.85 -7.40
CA ALA A 94 -27.30 12.61 -7.53
C ALA A 94 -26.42 12.04 -8.64
N LEU A 95 -25.75 12.92 -9.37
CA LEU A 95 -24.74 12.57 -10.37
C LEU A 95 -23.35 12.79 -9.76
N PRO A 96 -22.64 11.74 -9.31
CA PRO A 96 -21.33 11.90 -8.68
C PRO A 96 -20.32 12.40 -9.71
N ARG A 97 -19.43 13.28 -9.26
CA ARG A 97 -18.26 13.73 -10.01
C ARG A 97 -17.04 13.66 -9.09
N ILE A 98 -15.96 13.09 -9.61
CA ILE A 98 -14.67 13.04 -8.93
C ILE A 98 -13.76 14.08 -9.59
N GLU A 99 -13.06 14.85 -8.77
CA GLU A 99 -12.07 15.84 -9.20
C GLU A 99 -10.84 15.75 -8.32
N ILE A 100 -9.66 15.78 -8.96
CA ILE A 100 -8.38 15.88 -8.27
C ILE A 100 -8.09 17.36 -8.11
N ILE A 101 -8.18 17.84 -6.87
CA ILE A 101 -7.96 19.25 -6.55
C ILE A 101 -6.46 19.55 -6.42
N GLU A 102 -5.68 18.60 -5.90
CA GLU A 102 -4.24 18.71 -5.70
C GLU A 102 -3.57 17.35 -5.84
N SER A 103 -2.34 17.33 -6.36
CA SER A 103 -1.46 16.16 -6.43
C SER A 103 -0.01 16.65 -6.38
N SER A 104 0.77 16.11 -5.45
CA SER A 104 2.17 16.47 -5.20
C SER A 104 3.02 15.24 -5.03
#